data_AF-A0A9N9SQW3-F1
#
_entry.id   AF-A0A9N9SQW3-F1
#
_cell.length_a   1.000
_cell.length_b   1.000
_cell.length_c   1.000
_cell.angle_alpha   90.00
_cell.angle_beta   90.00
_cell.angle_gamma   90.00
#
_symmetry.space_group_name_H-M   'P 1'
#
loop_
_entity.id
_entity.type
_entity.pdbx_description
1 polymer ?
#
loop_
_entity_poly.entity_id
_entity_poly.type
_entity_poly.pdbx_seq_one_letter_code
_entity_poly.pdbx_strand_id
1 'polypeptide(L)'
;MFVTRILRPAAVQNVRFMSQLGDLGSGAGKGGGGGGSIREAGGAFGKQEAAREEEYFYKKQKEQLQKLKTDLKDEISFHEEQIKRHQEAISRHKSRVTELDKKE
;
A
#
# COMPACT_ATOMS: atom_id res chain seq x y z
N MET A 1 -17.94 -28.26 -58.50
CA MET A 1 -18.44 -28.57 -57.15
C MET A 1 -17.57 -27.85 -56.13
N PHE A 2 -17.98 -26.69 -55.64
CA PHE A 2 -17.37 -26.07 -54.46
C PHE A 2 -18.49 -25.49 -53.61
N VAL A 3 -18.85 -26.21 -52.55
CA VAL A 3 -19.90 -25.84 -51.61
C VAL A 3 -19.29 -24.85 -50.60
N THR A 4 -19.77 -23.61 -50.61
CA THR A 4 -19.46 -22.60 -49.59
C THR A 4 -20.25 -22.90 -48.33
N ARG A 5 -19.57 -23.44 -47.30
CA ARG A 5 -20.17 -23.69 -45.98
C ARG A 5 -20.20 -22.39 -45.19
N ILE A 6 -21.34 -21.69 -45.23
CA ILE A 6 -21.61 -20.53 -44.36
C ILE A 6 -21.70 -21.03 -42.91
N LEU A 7 -20.70 -20.72 -42.09
CA LEU A 7 -20.71 -21.01 -40.66
C LEU A 7 -21.51 -19.92 -39.94
N ARG A 8 -22.70 -20.28 -39.46
CA ARG A 8 -23.58 -19.42 -38.66
C ARG A 8 -22.97 -19.25 -37.26
N PRO A 9 -22.70 -18.03 -36.75
CA PRO A 9 -22.19 -17.89 -35.40
C PRO A 9 -23.31 -18.21 -34.40
N ALA A 10 -23.05 -19.18 -33.52
CA ALA A 10 -23.92 -19.51 -32.41
C ALA A 10 -23.99 -18.33 -31.43
N ALA A 11 -25.18 -18.13 -30.86
CA ALA A 11 -25.51 -17.05 -29.94
C ALA A 11 -24.45 -16.86 -28.86
N VAL A 12 -23.97 -15.62 -28.71
CA VAL A 12 -23.20 -15.18 -27.54
C VAL A 12 -24.14 -15.30 -26.34
N GLN A 13 -24.01 -16.37 -25.57
CA GLN A 13 -24.69 -16.50 -24.29
C GLN A 13 -24.14 -15.45 -23.35
N ASN A 14 -25.03 -14.65 -22.77
CA ASN A 14 -24.74 -13.69 -21.72
C ASN A 14 -24.00 -14.40 -20.56
N VAL A 15 -22.68 -14.23 -20.49
CA VAL A 15 -21.91 -14.61 -19.32
C VAL A 15 -22.29 -13.62 -18.22
N ARG A 16 -23.24 -13.99 -17.36
CA ARG A 16 -23.43 -13.28 -16.10
C ARG A 16 -22.13 -13.41 -15.33
N PHE A 17 -21.36 -12.33 -15.24
CA PHE A 17 -20.37 -12.16 -14.19
C PHE A 17 -21.12 -12.21 -12.86
N MET A 18 -21.28 -13.40 -12.28
CA MET A 18 -21.64 -13.53 -10.88
C MET A 18 -20.48 -12.93 -10.10
N SER A 19 -20.67 -11.73 -9.56
CA SER A 19 -19.77 -11.13 -8.60
C SER A 19 -19.66 -12.08 -7.41
N GLN A 20 -18.67 -12.96 -7.41
CA GLN A 20 -18.31 -13.84 -6.30
C GLN A 20 -17.62 -13.03 -5.19
N LEU A 21 -18.21 -11.88 -4.87
CA LEU A 21 -17.98 -11.06 -3.70
C LEU A 21 -19.11 -11.43 -2.73
N GLY A 22 -18.93 -12.55 -2.03
CA GLY A 22 -19.70 -12.88 -0.83
C GLY A 22 -19.85 -11.66 0.07
N ASP A 23 -21.02 -11.59 0.70
CA ASP A 23 -21.48 -10.45 1.49
C ASP A 23 -20.47 -10.09 2.60
N LEU A 24 -20.13 -8.81 2.76
CA LEU A 24 -19.36 -8.36 3.92
C LEU A 24 -20.10 -8.80 5.20
N GLY A 25 -19.41 -9.57 6.04
CA GLY A 25 -19.98 -10.19 7.24
C GLY A 25 -20.66 -11.54 7.05
N SER A 26 -20.53 -12.18 5.88
CA SER A 26 -20.82 -13.62 5.77
C SER A 26 -19.72 -14.38 6.51
N GLY A 27 -20.10 -15.05 7.59
CA GLY A 27 -19.23 -15.50 8.65
C GLY A 27 -18.12 -16.50 8.33
N ALA A 28 -18.05 -17.03 7.11
CA ALA A 28 -16.97 -17.90 6.68
C ALA A 28 -16.55 -17.52 5.25
N GLY A 29 -15.35 -16.95 5.13
CA GLY A 29 -14.65 -16.81 3.85
C GLY A 29 -14.77 -15.43 3.19
N LYS A 30 -13.85 -14.53 3.54
CA LYS A 30 -13.22 -13.54 2.63
C LYS A 30 -12.10 -12.68 3.22
N GLY A 31 -11.55 -13.01 4.39
CA GLY A 31 -10.34 -12.30 4.88
C GLY A 31 -10.02 -12.40 6.37
N GLY A 32 -10.95 -12.86 7.21
CA GLY A 32 -10.67 -13.14 8.62
C GLY A 32 -11.20 -14.53 8.95
N GLY A 33 -10.37 -15.36 9.58
CA GLY A 33 -10.79 -16.67 10.09
C GLY A 33 -12.04 -16.53 10.97
N GLY A 34 -12.88 -17.59 11.00
CA GLY A 34 -14.20 -17.59 11.64
C GLY A 34 -14.17 -16.89 13.00
N GLY A 35 -14.63 -15.63 13.03
CA GLY A 35 -14.44 -14.70 14.15
C GLY A 35 -15.41 -14.96 15.30
N GLY A 36 -15.53 -16.23 15.71
CA GLY A 36 -16.51 -16.71 16.69
C GLY A 36 -17.91 -16.91 16.11
N SER A 37 -18.79 -17.49 16.92
CA SER A 37 -20.16 -17.87 16.55
C SER A 37 -21.03 -16.69 16.08
N ILE A 38 -20.73 -15.46 16.51
CA ILE A 38 -21.50 -14.24 16.15
C ILE A 38 -21.23 -13.82 14.71
N ARG A 39 -19.95 -13.86 14.29
CA ARG A 39 -19.57 -13.59 12.90
C ARG A 39 -19.96 -14.74 12.00
N GLU A 40 -19.72 -15.98 12.41
CA GLU A 40 -20.14 -17.18 11.67
C GLU A 40 -21.64 -17.19 11.36
N ALA A 41 -22.47 -16.76 12.31
CA ALA A 41 -23.92 -16.70 12.14
C ALA A 41 -24.40 -15.69 11.06
N GLY A 42 -23.55 -14.76 10.62
CA GLY A 42 -23.82 -13.91 9.46
C GLY A 42 -25.01 -12.93 9.60
N GLY A 43 -25.32 -12.50 10.83
CA GLY A 43 -26.44 -11.59 11.12
C GLY A 43 -26.07 -10.09 11.10
N ALA A 44 -27.05 -9.22 11.40
CA ALA A 44 -26.84 -7.76 11.45
C ALA A 44 -25.73 -7.34 12.44
N PHE A 45 -25.66 -7.99 13.60
CA PHE A 45 -24.60 -7.77 14.59
C PHE A 45 -23.23 -8.24 14.09
N GLY A 46 -23.15 -9.38 13.40
CA GLY A 46 -21.90 -9.85 12.78
C GLY A 46 -21.39 -8.92 11.67
N LYS A 47 -22.29 -8.34 10.87
CA LYS A 47 -21.96 -7.30 9.87
C LYS A 47 -21.46 -6.01 10.52
N GLN A 48 -22.10 -5.58 11.62
CA GLN A 48 -21.67 -4.39 12.37
C GLN A 48 -20.30 -4.59 13.04
N GLU A 49 -20.04 -5.77 13.61
CA GLU A 49 -18.74 -6.13 14.19
C GLU A 49 -17.63 -6.21 13.14
N ALA A 50 -17.92 -6.75 11.95
CA ALA A 50 -16.99 -6.74 10.82
C ALA A 50 -16.58 -5.31 10.44
N ALA A 51 -17.55 -4.43 10.23
CA ALA A 51 -17.29 -3.04 9.85
C ALA A 51 -16.48 -2.26 10.90
N ARG A 52 -16.78 -2.46 12.19
CA ARG A 52 -16.04 -1.78 13.28
C ARG A 52 -14.60 -2.25 13.39
N GLU A 53 -14.35 -3.55 13.23
CA GLU A 53 -12.98 -4.06 13.24
C GLU A 53 -12.21 -3.59 12.01
N GLU A 54 -12.81 -3.63 10.81
CA GLU A 54 -12.19 -3.10 9.60
C GLU A 54 -11.81 -1.62 9.77
N GLU A 55 -12.71 -0.80 10.32
CA GLU A 55 -12.43 0.61 10.61
C GLU A 55 -11.26 0.78 11.59
N TYR A 56 -11.24 -0.02 12.66
CA TYR A 56 -10.15 0.00 13.64
C TYR A 56 -8.80 -0.35 13.00
N PHE A 57 -8.73 -1.43 12.22
CA PHE A 57 -7.51 -1.85 11.55
C PHE A 57 -7.08 -0.85 10.48
N TYR A 58 -8.02 -0.25 9.76
CA TYR A 58 -7.71 0.81 8.79
C TYR A 58 -7.08 2.03 9.47
N LYS A 59 -7.66 2.50 10.58
CA LYS A 59 -7.11 3.61 11.37
C LYS A 59 -5.71 3.28 11.89
N LYS A 60 -5.52 2.09 12.45
CA LYS A 60 -4.22 1.64 12.98
C LYS A 60 -3.14 1.54 11.90
N GLN A 61 -3.48 1.00 10.73
CA GLN A 61 -2.56 0.94 9.59
C GLN A 61 -2.21 2.35 9.11
N LYS A 62 -3.20 3.25 9.02
CA LYS A 62 -2.96 4.66 8.66
C LYS A 62 -2.02 5.33 9.65
N GLU A 63 -2.21 5.15 10.95
CA GLU A 63 -1.33 5.68 12.00
C GLU A 63 0.10 5.16 11.87
N GLN A 64 0.28 3.85 11.69
CA GLN A 64 1.59 3.24 11.50
C GLN A 64 2.30 3.79 10.25
N LEU A 65 1.58 3.94 9.14
CA LEU A 65 2.13 4.53 7.92
C LEU A 65 2.51 6.00 8.09
N GLN A 66 1.73 6.78 8.83
CA GLN A 66 2.08 8.17 9.12
C GLN A 66 3.33 8.25 9.99
N LYS A 67 3.44 7.41 11.03
CA LYS A 67 4.62 7.35 11.87
C LYS A 67 5.88 7.02 11.06
N LEU A 68 5.82 5.98 10.23
CA LEU A 68 6.94 5.60 9.36
C LEU A 68 7.35 6.73 8.41
N LYS A 69 6.38 7.47 7.86
CA LYS A 69 6.68 8.63 7.00
C LYS A 69 7.35 9.76 7.75
N THR A 70 6.96 10.02 9.00
CA THR A 70 7.60 11.04 9.83
C THR A 70 9.02 10.63 10.19
N ASP A 71 9.20 9.39 10.66
CA ASP A 71 10.53 8.86 11.03
C ASP A 71 11.51 8.98 9.84
N LEU A 72 11.08 8.59 8.63
CA LEU A 72 11.90 8.72 7.42
C LEU A 72 12.21 10.18 7.04
N LYS A 73 11.29 11.12 7.27
CA LYS A 73 11.55 12.55 7.02
C LYS A 73 12.58 13.09 7.99
N ASP A 74 12.50 12.69 9.25
CA ASP A 74 13.46 13.10 10.27
C ASP A 74 14.86 12.56 9.94
N GLU A 75 14.96 11.29 9.53
CA GLU A 75 16.21 10.68 9.05
C GLU A 75 16.81 11.41 7.84
N ILE A 76 15.98 11.75 6.84
CA ILE A 76 16.43 12.53 5.68
C ILE A 76 17.00 13.87 6.13
N SER A 77 16.27 14.60 6.98
CA SER A 77 16.70 15.92 7.45
C SER A 77 18.03 15.86 8.22
N PHE A 78 18.20 14.82 9.04
CA PHE A 78 19.43 14.56 9.76
C PHE A 78 20.60 14.32 8.79
N HIS A 79 20.41 13.47 7.78
CA HIS A 79 21.45 13.19 6.79
C HIS A 79 21.79 14.41 5.92
N GLU A 80 20.80 15.23 5.55
CA GLU A 80 21.03 16.49 4.85
C GLU A 80 21.90 17.44 5.68
N GLU A 81 21.66 17.54 6.99
CA GLU A 81 22.48 18.36 7.88
C GLU A 81 23.92 17.83 7.98
N GLN A 82 24.10 16.51 8.09
CA GLN A 82 25.44 15.90 8.09
C GLN A 82 26.20 16.18 6.79
N ILE A 83 25.53 16.05 5.63
CA ILE A 83 26.11 16.36 4.33
C ILE A 83 26.57 17.82 4.29
N LYS A 84 25.73 18.76 4.75
CA LYS A 84 26.08 20.18 4.79
C LYS A 84 27.32 20.43 5.65
N ARG A 85 27.38 19.87 6.86
CA ARG A 85 28.55 19.99 7.75
C ARG A 85 29.82 19.43 7.10
N HIS A 86 29.73 18.29 6.42
CA HIS A 86 30.87 17.71 5.70
C HIS A 86 31.30 18.57 4.50
N GLN A 87 30.36 19.13 3.74
CA GLN A 87 30.67 20.06 2.65
C GLN A 87 31.39 21.31 3.15
N GLU A 88 30.97 21.86 4.28
CA GLU A 88 31.65 23.00 4.93
C GLU A 88 33.07 22.64 5.41
N ALA A 89 33.28 21.45 5.96
CA ALA A 89 34.62 20.98 6.32
C ALA A 89 35.52 20.82 5.09
N ILE A 90 34.98 20.23 4.01
CA ILE A 90 35.70 20.09 2.73
C ILE A 90 36.07 21.45 2.16
N SER A 91 35.16 22.44 2.19
CA SER A 91 35.43 23.77 1.65
C SER A 91 36.54 24.49 2.43
N ARG A 92 36.54 24.39 3.77
CA ARG A 92 37.62 24.91 4.63
C ARG A 92 38.96 24.24 4.35
N HIS A 93 38.98 22.94 4.11
CA HIS A 93 40.22 22.24 3.77
C HIS A 93 40.72 22.63 2.37
N LYS A 94 39.82 22.76 1.40
CA LYS A 94 40.15 23.25 0.05
C LYS A 94 40.75 24.66 0.10
N SER A 95 40.13 25.59 0.83
CA SER A 95 40.68 26.95 0.94
C SER A 95 42.07 26.95 1.56
N ARG A 96 42.28 26.16 2.61
CA ARG A 96 43.60 26.03 3.27
C ARG A 96 44.67 25.45 2.35
N VAL A 97 44.34 24.47 1.51
CA VAL A 97 45.26 23.95 0.48
C VAL A 97 45.62 25.07 -0.50
N THR A 98 44.62 25.77 -1.04
CA THR A 98 44.89 26.86 -2.01
C THR A 98 45.70 28.03 -1.43
N GLU A 99 45.60 28.29 -0.13
CA GLU A 99 46.42 29.31 0.54
C GLU A 99 47.87 28.87 0.71
N LEU A 100 48.12 27.58 0.92
CA LEU A 100 49.46 27.02 0.98
C LEU A 100 50.11 27.01 -0.40
N ASP A 101 49.38 26.59 -1.43
CA ASP A 101 49.87 26.56 -2.82
C ASP A 101 50.25 27.96 -3.35
N LYS A 102 49.66 29.04 -2.82
CA LYS A 102 49.99 30.43 -3.18
C LYS A 102 51.21 31.01 -2.45
N LYS A 103 51.64 30.35 -1.37
CA LYS A 103 52.79 30.78 -0.56
C LYS A 103 54.10 30.13 -1.01
N GLU A 104 54.03 29.10 -1.85
CA GLU A 104 55.15 28.59 -2.65
C GLU A 104 55.34 29.44 -3.91
#